data_AF-A0A645JGL2-F1
#
_entry.id   AF-A0A645JGL2-F1
#
_cell.length_a   1.000
_cell.length_b   1.000
_cell.length_c   1.000
_cell.angle_alpha   90.00
_cell.angle_beta   90.00
_cell.angle_gamma   90.00
#
_symmetry.space_group_name_H-M   'P 1'
#
loop_
_entity.id
_entity.type
_entity.pdbx_description
1 polymer ?
#
loop_
_entity_poly.entity_id
_entity_poly.type
_entity_poly.pdbx_seq_one_letter_code
_entity_poly.pdbx_strand_id
1 'polypeptide(L)'
;MFSATFTNIEVLSQQMIPNLYIANSISTILGYAFILVIFLGIYSSCVPSMFALCVSFRKEKTHDYNVFATVLVTVSVLCSLLLPFDKLLGLVYGAYGVIGGVFVLFIIAKQYQEKKAKYN
;
A
#
# COMPACT_ATOMS: atom_id res chain seq x y z
N MET A 1 20.82 13.89 -16.13
CA MET A 1 19.97 13.04 -15.24
C MET A 1 19.20 12.00 -16.04
N PHE A 2 18.33 12.39 -16.99
CA PHE A 2 17.61 11.44 -17.86
C PHE A 2 18.53 10.46 -18.61
N SER A 3 19.67 10.91 -19.13
CA SER A 3 20.63 10.08 -19.89
C SER A 3 21.29 8.98 -19.06
N ALA A 4 21.45 9.17 -17.74
CA ALA A 4 22.03 8.17 -16.84
C ALA A 4 21.01 7.08 -16.46
N THR A 5 19.73 7.42 -16.34
CA THR A 5 18.64 6.49 -16.05
C THR A 5 18.50 5.41 -17.13
N PHE A 6 18.68 5.77 -18.42
CA PHE A 6 18.58 4.81 -19.53
C PHE A 6 19.77 3.84 -19.63
N THR A 7 20.95 4.22 -19.16
CA THR A 7 22.15 3.37 -19.22
C THR A 7 22.15 2.28 -18.13
N ASN A 8 21.38 2.47 -17.04
CA ASN A 8 21.32 1.55 -15.91
C ASN A 8 19.93 0.89 -15.73
N ILE A 9 19.07 0.95 -16.76
CA ILE A 9 17.66 0.49 -16.71
C ILE A 9 17.54 -0.99 -16.30
N GLU A 10 18.49 -1.84 -16.69
CA GLU A 10 18.47 -3.28 -16.34
C GLU A 10 18.69 -3.50 -14.84
N VAL A 11 19.54 -2.70 -14.20
CA VAL A 11 19.85 -2.79 -12.77
C VAL A 11 18.78 -2.07 -11.94
N LEU A 12 18.26 -0.95 -12.45
CA LEU A 12 17.19 -0.17 -11.82
C LEU A 12 15.84 -0.89 -11.86
N SER A 13 15.55 -1.67 -12.90
CA SER A 13 14.30 -2.43 -13.03
C SER A 13 14.21 -3.62 -12.07
N GLN A 14 15.33 -4.08 -11.53
CA GLN A 14 15.38 -5.15 -10.52
C GLN A 14 15.25 -4.60 -9.09
N GLN A 15 15.43 -3.28 -8.91
CA GLN A 15 15.33 -2.65 -7.61
C GLN A 15 13.90 -2.22 -7.34
N MET A 16 13.39 -2.65 -6.19
CA MET A 16 12.01 -2.42 -5.76
C MET A 16 11.69 -0.94 -5.49
N ILE A 17 12.73 -0.15 -5.17
CA ILE A 17 12.65 1.30 -4.94
C ILE A 17 13.79 1.96 -5.73
N PRO A 18 13.67 2.09 -7.06
CA PRO A 18 14.76 2.53 -7.93
C PRO A 18 15.24 3.96 -7.60
N ASN A 19 14.34 4.80 -7.08
CA ASN A 19 14.65 6.18 -6.70
C ASN A 19 15.63 6.24 -5.51
N LEU A 20 15.55 5.29 -4.58
CA LEU A 20 16.45 5.22 -3.43
C LEU A 20 17.86 4.75 -3.84
N TYR A 21 17.94 3.82 -4.79
CA TYR A 21 19.22 3.36 -5.35
C TYR A 21 19.97 4.51 -6.04
N ILE A 22 19.27 5.30 -6.84
CA ILE A 22 19.84 6.48 -7.52
C ILE A 22 20.28 7.55 -6.51
N ALA A 23 19.48 7.80 -5.46
CA ALA A 23 19.83 8.76 -4.41
C ALA A 23 21.11 8.34 -3.66
N ASN A 24 21.29 7.04 -3.40
CA ASN A 24 22.48 6.52 -2.74
C ASN A 24 23.74 6.64 -3.62
N SER A 25 23.62 6.43 -4.95
CA SER A 25 24.72 6.58 -5.90
C SER A 25 25.20 8.03 -6.11
N ILE A 26 24.35 9.03 -5.85
CA ILE A 26 24.73 10.46 -5.96
C ILE A 26 25.38 10.97 -4.67
N SER A 27 24.82 10.65 -3.50
CA SER A 27 25.40 11.00 -2.20
C SER A 27 24.74 10.19 -1.08
N THR A 28 25.54 9.53 -0.25
CA THR A 28 25.07 8.72 0.90
C THR A 28 24.16 9.52 1.84
N ILE A 29 24.41 10.83 2.01
CA ILE A 29 23.59 11.71 2.87
C ILE A 29 22.16 11.86 2.34
N LEU A 30 22.01 11.90 1.01
CA LEU A 30 20.72 12.08 0.36
C LEU A 30 19.92 10.77 0.37
N GLY A 31 20.63 9.64 0.27
CA GLY A 31 20.04 8.31 0.49
C GLY A 31 19.37 8.18 1.86
N TYR A 32 20.04 8.60 2.93
CA TYR A 32 19.45 8.56 4.29
C TYR A 32 18.20 9.42 4.43
N ALA A 33 18.21 10.64 3.87
CA ALA A 33 17.03 11.51 3.89
C ALA A 33 15.83 10.86 3.17
N PHE A 34 16.07 10.21 2.02
CA PHE A 34 15.03 9.50 1.28
C PHE A 34 14.45 8.31 2.05
N ILE A 35 15.28 7.52 2.74
CA ILE A 35 14.82 6.41 3.59
C ILE A 35 13.88 6.94 4.68
N LEU A 36 14.28 8.04 5.33
CA LEU A 36 13.51 8.68 6.40
C LEU A 36 12.13 9.12 5.88
N VAL A 37 12.08 9.79 4.73
CA VAL A 37 10.83 10.23 4.10
C VAL A 37 9.93 9.05 3.71
N ILE A 38 10.49 7.99 3.11
CA ILE A 38 9.74 6.78 2.75
C ILE A 38 9.16 6.12 4.01
N PHE A 39 9.96 6.01 5.07
CA PHE A 39 9.51 5.43 6.34
C PHE A 39 8.35 6.24 6.94
N LEU A 40 8.46 7.57 6.99
CA LEU A 40 7.36 8.42 7.46
C LEU A 40 6.12 8.31 6.56
N GLY A 41 6.29 8.26 5.24
CA GLY A 41 5.18 8.15 4.29
C GLY A 41 4.39 6.86 4.48
N ILE A 42 5.09 5.73 4.60
CA ILE A 42 4.45 4.42 4.85
C ILE A 42 3.76 4.45 6.22
N TYR A 43 4.46 4.92 7.27
CA TYR A 43 3.89 4.99 8.61
C TYR A 43 2.61 5.84 8.65
N SER A 44 2.65 7.04 8.07
CA SER A 44 1.52 7.96 8.04
C SER A 44 0.33 7.46 7.22
N SER A 45 0.53 6.57 6.24
CA SER A 45 -0.56 5.99 5.44
C SER A 45 -1.11 4.71 6.05
N CYS A 46 -0.27 3.83 6.58
CA CYS A 46 -0.70 2.51 7.06
C CYS A 46 -1.44 2.59 8.39
N VAL A 47 -1.00 3.46 9.30
CA VAL A 47 -1.62 3.63 10.63
C VAL A 47 -3.10 4.03 10.55
N PRO A 48 -3.50 5.10 9.83
CA PRO A 48 -4.91 5.46 9.72
C PRO A 48 -5.74 4.39 8.99
N SER A 49 -5.19 3.72 7.98
CA SER A 49 -5.88 2.63 7.29
C SER A 49 -6.14 1.44 8.21
N MET A 50 -5.18 1.08 9.08
CA MET A 50 -5.35 0.00 10.05
C MET A 50 -6.48 0.31 11.05
N PHE A 51 -6.52 1.52 11.59
CA PHE A 51 -7.58 1.93 12.50
C PHE A 51 -8.94 2.01 11.79
N ALA A 52 -8.99 2.51 10.56
CA ALA A 52 -10.21 2.53 9.75
C ALA A 52 -10.77 1.11 9.52
N LEU A 53 -9.90 0.13 9.26
CA LEU A 53 -10.30 -1.27 9.17
C LEU A 53 -10.87 -1.77 10.51
N CYS A 54 -10.21 -1.49 11.64
CA CYS A 54 -10.69 -1.91 12.96
C CYS A 54 -12.09 -1.34 13.26
N VAL A 55 -12.33 -0.06 12.96
CA VAL A 55 -13.64 0.60 13.15
C VAL A 55 -14.71 0.05 12.22
N SER A 56 -14.33 -0.38 11.00
CA SER A 56 -15.26 -1.03 10.07
C SER A 56 -15.77 -2.39 10.58
N PHE A 57 -14.98 -3.12 11.39
CA PHE A 57 -15.36 -4.41 11.96
C PHE A 57 -15.97 -4.35 13.36
N ARG A 58 -15.58 -3.36 14.19
CA ARG A 58 -16.03 -3.23 15.59
C ARG A 58 -16.32 -1.77 15.92
N LYS A 59 -17.48 -1.52 16.54
CA LYS A 59 -17.91 -0.18 16.98
C LYS A 59 -16.92 0.36 18.01
N GLU A 60 -16.52 1.62 17.86
CA GLU A 60 -15.59 2.29 18.78
C GLU A 60 -16.09 2.24 20.24
N LYS A 61 -15.14 2.19 21.20
CA LYS A 61 -15.32 2.19 22.67
C LYS A 61 -15.72 0.88 23.37
N THR A 62 -15.66 -0.28 22.72
CA THR A 62 -15.75 -1.57 23.44
C THR A 62 -14.35 -2.11 23.75
N HIS A 63 -14.14 -2.75 24.91
CA HIS A 63 -12.86 -3.41 25.25
C HIS A 63 -12.39 -4.40 24.16
N ASP A 64 -13.35 -4.98 23.44
CA ASP A 64 -13.14 -5.85 22.29
C ASP A 64 -12.45 -5.18 21.09
N TYR A 65 -12.59 -3.85 20.92
CA TYR A 65 -11.92 -3.10 19.86
C TYR A 65 -10.41 -3.09 20.07
N ASN A 66 -9.95 -2.83 21.30
CA ASN A 66 -8.52 -2.79 21.61
C ASN A 66 -7.90 -4.18 21.46
N VAL A 67 -8.57 -5.23 21.92
CA VAL A 67 -8.09 -6.62 21.75
C VAL A 67 -8.02 -6.98 20.27
N PHE A 68 -9.06 -6.65 19.49
CA PHE A 68 -9.08 -6.92 18.05
C PHE A 68 -7.95 -6.20 17.32
N ALA A 69 -7.73 -4.91 17.61
CA ALA A 69 -6.66 -4.11 17.03
C ALA A 69 -5.27 -4.67 17.37
N THR A 70 -5.03 -5.05 18.63
CA THR A 70 -3.76 -5.66 19.04
C THR A 70 -3.51 -6.98 18.31
N VAL A 71 -4.52 -7.85 18.22
CA VAL A 71 -4.40 -9.12 17.49
C VAL A 71 -4.10 -8.87 16.02
N LEU A 72 -4.78 -7.91 15.39
CA LEU A 72 -4.57 -7.57 13.98
C LEU A 72 -3.13 -7.08 13.72
N VAL A 73 -2.60 -6.23 14.61
CA VAL A 73 -1.21 -5.77 14.55
C VAL A 73 -0.25 -6.94 14.70
N THR A 74 -0.44 -7.78 15.71
CA THR A 74 0.44 -8.94 15.96
C THR A 74 0.47 -9.88 14.75
N VAL A 75 -0.68 -10.20 14.18
CA VAL A 75 -0.77 -11.04 12.97
C VAL A 75 -0.07 -10.38 11.78
N SER A 76 -0.27 -9.07 11.59
CA SER A 76 0.35 -8.33 10.48
C SER A 76 1.89 -8.29 10.60
N VAL A 77 2.41 -8.09 11.81
CA VAL A 77 3.86 -8.11 12.08
C VAL A 77 4.44 -9.50 11.84
N LEU A 78 3.78 -10.57 12.33
CA LEU A 78 4.21 -11.94 12.08
C LEU A 78 4.21 -12.29 10.59
N CYS A 79 3.19 -11.87 9.86
CA CYS A 79 3.09 -12.05 8.41
C CYS A 79 4.23 -11.32 7.66
N SER A 80 4.58 -10.11 8.11
CA SER A 80 5.65 -9.29 7.52
C SER A 80 7.05 -9.87 7.79
N LEU A 81 7.24 -10.59 8.89
CA LEU A 81 8.50 -11.28 9.20
C LEU A 81 8.71 -12.56 8.37
N LEU A 82 7.64 -13.25 8.01
CA LEU A 82 7.69 -14.54 7.31
C LEU A 82 7.83 -14.40 5.78
N LEU A 83 7.41 -13.27 5.22
CA LEU A 83 7.32 -13.07 3.76
C LEU A 83 8.39 -12.09 3.26
N PRO A 84 9.16 -12.46 2.21
CA PRO A 84 10.08 -11.52 1.58
C PRO A 84 9.28 -10.37 0.94
N PHE A 85 9.81 -9.16 1.07
CA PHE A 85 9.13 -7.91 0.70
C PHE A 85 8.58 -7.94 -0.74
N ASP A 86 9.35 -8.47 -1.70
CA ASP A 86 8.96 -8.58 -3.12
C ASP A 86 7.66 -9.37 -3.32
N LYS A 87 7.52 -10.49 -2.62
CA LYS A 87 6.30 -11.32 -2.67
C LYS A 87 5.14 -10.64 -1.96
N LEU A 88 5.43 -9.93 -0.87
CA LEU A 88 4.43 -9.17 -0.12
C LEU A 88 3.80 -8.10 -1.01
N LEU A 89 4.61 -7.27 -1.68
CA LEU A 89 4.09 -6.25 -2.60
C LEU A 89 3.37 -6.87 -3.79
N GLY A 90 3.91 -7.94 -4.39
CA GLY A 90 3.22 -8.63 -5.48
C GLY A 90 1.83 -9.13 -5.09
N LEU A 91 1.69 -9.73 -3.91
CA LEU A 91 0.41 -10.23 -3.40
C LEU A 91 -0.54 -9.09 -3.02
N VAL A 92 -0.03 -8.07 -2.33
CA VAL A 92 -0.78 -6.87 -1.94
C VAL A 92 -1.31 -6.18 -3.20
N TYR A 93 -0.43 -5.76 -4.12
CA TYR A 93 -0.86 -5.07 -5.34
C TYR A 93 -1.78 -5.94 -6.21
N GLY A 94 -1.54 -7.25 -6.26
CA GLY A 94 -2.45 -8.20 -6.93
C GLY A 94 -3.84 -8.24 -6.29
N ALA A 95 -3.92 -8.42 -4.98
CA ALA A 95 -5.18 -8.49 -4.23
C ALA A 95 -5.96 -7.17 -4.29
N TYR A 96 -5.30 -6.04 -4.02
CA TYR A 96 -5.93 -4.72 -4.13
C TYR A 96 -6.38 -4.43 -5.57
N GLY A 97 -5.63 -4.88 -6.59
CA GLY A 97 -6.01 -4.76 -7.99
C GLY A 97 -7.29 -5.54 -8.34
N VAL A 98 -7.39 -6.80 -7.90
CA VAL A 98 -8.58 -7.63 -8.14
C VAL A 98 -9.80 -7.07 -7.40
N ILE A 99 -9.65 -6.74 -6.11
CA ILE A 99 -10.75 -6.17 -5.31
C ILE A 99 -11.21 -4.85 -5.94
N GLY A 100 -10.29 -3.94 -6.24
CA GLY A 100 -10.60 -2.66 -6.89
C GLY A 100 -11.29 -2.84 -8.24
N GLY A 101 -10.83 -3.75 -9.08
CA GLY A 101 -11.45 -4.06 -10.36
C GLY A 101 -12.89 -4.53 -10.23
N VAL A 102 -13.17 -5.44 -9.29
CA VAL A 102 -14.53 -5.91 -9.01
C VAL A 102 -15.42 -4.76 -8.53
N PHE A 103 -14.93 -3.92 -7.62
CA PHE A 103 -15.68 -2.74 -7.14
C PHE A 103 -16.00 -1.76 -8.26
N VAL A 104 -15.06 -1.50 -9.18
CA VAL A 104 -15.29 -0.61 -10.33
C VAL A 104 -16.39 -1.16 -11.23
N LEU A 105 -16.41 -2.47 -11.50
CA LEU A 105 -17.48 -3.10 -12.29
C LEU A 105 -18.85 -2.94 -11.62
N PHE A 106 -18.94 -3.14 -10.31
CA PHE A 106 -20.18 -2.93 -9.55
C PHE A 106 -20.65 -1.46 -9.57
N ILE A 107 -19.72 -0.51 -9.43
CA ILE A 107 -20.05 0.92 -9.50
C ILE A 107 -20.58 1.29 -10.88
N ILE A 108 -19.95 0.80 -11.96
CA ILE A 108 -20.41 1.02 -13.33
C ILE A 108 -21.82 0.42 -13.52
N ALA A 109 -22.02 -0.84 -13.11
CA ALA A 109 -23.33 -1.49 -13.21
C ALA A 109 -24.43 -0.71 -12.46
N LYS A 110 -24.12 -0.24 -11.24
CA LYS A 110 -25.03 0.58 -10.44
C LYS A 110 -25.32 1.94 -11.09
N GLN A 111 -24.31 2.61 -11.63
CA GLN A 111 -24.47 3.88 -12.36
C GLN A 111 -25.37 3.73 -13.60
N TYR A 112 -25.24 2.62 -14.34
CA TYR A 112 -26.14 2.31 -15.46
C TYR A 112 -27.58 2.05 -15.00
N GLN A 113 -27.78 1.37 -13.86
CA GLN A 113 -29.11 1.17 -13.30
C GLN A 113 -29.74 2.46 -12.78
N GLU A 114 -29.00 3.32 -12.09
CA GLU A 114 -29.48 4.63 -11.63
C GLU A 114 -29.83 5.55 -12.79
N LYS A 115 -29.05 5.54 -13.89
CA LYS A 115 -29.40 6.30 -15.10
C LYS A 115 -30.67 5.78 -15.77
N LYS A 116 -30.91 4.47 -15.79
CA LYS A 116 -32.16 3.88 -16.33
C LYS A 116 -33.37 4.16 -15.44
N ALA A 117 -33.19 4.22 -14.11
CA ALA A 117 -34.24 4.53 -13.16
C ALA A 117 -34.65 6.03 -13.14
N LYS A 118 -33.77 6.93 -13.59
CA LYS A 118 -34.07 8.37 -13.75
C LYS A 118 -34.75 8.74 -15.08
N TYR A 119 -34.87 7.80 -16.02
CA TYR A 119 -35.43 8.02 -17.36
C TYR A 119 -36.71 7.19 -17.63
N ASN A 120 -37.22 6.48 -16.62
CA ASN A 120 -38.61 6.02 -16.54
C ASN A 120 -39.35 6.86 -15.50
#